data_AF-A0A1H9ZWQ3-F1
#
_entry.id   AF-A0A1H9ZWQ3-F1
#
_cell.length_a   1.000
_cell.length_b   1.000
_cell.length_c   1.000
_cell.angle_alpha   90.00
_cell.angle_beta   90.00
_cell.angle_gamma   90.00
#
_symmetry.space_group_name_H-M   'P 1'
#
loop_
_entity.id
_entity.type
_entity.pdbx_description
1 polymer ?
#
loop_
_entity_poly.entity_id
_entity_poly.type
_entity_poly.pdbx_seq_one_letter_code
_entity_poly.pdbx_strand_id
1 'polypeptide(L)'
;MKSVLKLSMGLVIVVLLITTAALIVSNNTSGSVGTMVGSAQTEPPTIADTLMYELSEMSLDSGVNIVGVSYYENIDAIVIGLEKRSYSDNEHLRNSMVHSIFEIMPIVFDHTEELSGKKIVFTGSSISLNARGTRTMMKIFHTEIEFDLATLIDWNDFTDNEDEEQLLTEEFEYVWWHTRVKSS
;
A
#
# COMPACT_ATOMS: atom_id res chain seq x y z
N MET A 1 2.42 -13.07 -47.05
CA MET A 1 1.81 -13.40 -45.74
C MET A 1 2.86 -13.19 -44.67
N LYS A 2 2.50 -12.40 -43.64
CA LYS A 2 2.95 -12.30 -42.23
C LYS A 2 4.23 -13.11 -41.86
N SER A 3 5.23 -12.56 -41.18
CA SER A 3 5.11 -11.78 -39.95
C SER A 3 6.32 -10.87 -39.72
N VAL A 4 6.02 -9.66 -39.27
CA VAL A 4 6.94 -8.70 -38.68
C VAL A 4 7.28 -9.16 -37.27
N LEU A 5 8.58 -9.12 -36.98
CA LEU A 5 9.21 -9.43 -35.70
C LEU A 5 8.69 -8.46 -34.62
N LYS A 6 7.82 -8.93 -33.71
CA LYS A 6 7.52 -8.24 -32.45
C LYS A 6 8.60 -8.63 -31.44
N LEU A 7 9.61 -7.78 -31.28
CA LEU A 7 10.45 -7.83 -30.08
C LEU A 7 9.60 -7.29 -28.93
N SER A 8 9.15 -8.19 -28.06
CA SER A 8 8.52 -7.85 -26.78
C SER A 8 9.57 -7.20 -25.89
N MET A 9 9.32 -5.94 -25.57
CA MET A 9 10.01 -5.13 -24.58
C MET A 9 9.79 -5.77 -23.20
N GLY A 10 10.76 -6.54 -22.74
CA GLY A 10 10.71 -7.28 -21.49
C GLY A 10 11.97 -7.01 -20.67
N LEU A 11 11.77 -6.28 -19.56
CA LEU A 11 12.47 -6.48 -18.29
C LEU A 11 13.96 -6.10 -18.22
N VAL A 12 14.26 -4.86 -17.76
CA VAL A 12 15.31 -4.60 -16.75
C VAL A 12 14.98 -3.29 -16.02
N ILE A 13 14.41 -3.35 -14.82
CA ILE A 13 14.53 -2.26 -13.83
C ILE A 13 15.21 -2.86 -12.60
N VAL A 14 16.48 -2.49 -12.43
CA VAL A 14 17.27 -2.78 -11.24
C VAL A 14 16.93 -1.72 -10.20
N VAL A 15 16.37 -2.16 -9.08
CA VAL A 15 16.17 -1.34 -7.88
C VAL A 15 17.53 -1.06 -7.23
N LEU A 16 17.86 0.20 -6.98
CA LEU A 16 18.88 0.57 -5.99
C LEU A 16 18.45 1.82 -5.22
N LEU A 17 17.79 1.60 -4.08
CA LEU A 17 17.60 2.58 -3.01
C LEU A 17 18.92 2.70 -2.24
N ILE A 18 19.60 3.84 -2.34
CA ILE A 18 20.69 4.19 -1.41
C ILE A 18 20.11 5.11 -0.36
N THR A 19 20.11 4.57 0.86
CA THR A 19 19.79 5.17 2.14
C THR A 19 20.60 6.43 2.45
N THR A 20 19.95 7.47 2.95
CA THR A 20 20.61 8.48 3.81
C THR A 20 19.87 8.58 5.14
N ALA A 21 20.36 7.84 6.13
CA ALA A 21 20.04 8.06 7.53
C ALA A 21 21.23 8.78 8.20
N ALA A 22 20.93 10.01 8.66
CA ALA A 22 21.46 10.76 9.80
C ALA A 22 22.98 10.89 10.05
N LEU A 23 23.45 12.15 10.17
CA LEU A 23 24.21 12.62 11.35
C LEU A 23 24.44 14.15 11.28
N ILE A 24 23.56 14.93 11.91
CA ILE A 24 23.90 16.28 12.36
C ILE A 24 24.62 16.13 13.70
N VAL A 25 25.95 16.14 13.66
CA VAL A 25 26.78 16.42 14.83
C VAL A 25 26.81 17.94 14.97
N SER A 26 26.03 18.46 15.92
CA SER A 26 26.14 19.87 16.32
C SER A 26 27.35 20.03 17.23
N ASN A 27 28.47 20.51 16.67
CA ASN A 27 29.59 21.02 17.45
C ASN A 27 29.42 22.52 17.64
N ASN A 28 29.33 22.93 18.91
CA ASN A 28 29.39 24.32 19.33
C ASN A 28 30.70 24.97 18.88
N THR A 29 30.64 25.94 17.98
CA THR A 29 31.59 27.08 18.00
C THR A 29 30.94 28.30 17.36
N SER A 30 30.77 29.34 18.17
CA SER A 30 30.20 30.63 17.81
C SER A 30 30.88 31.27 16.61
N GLY A 31 30.08 31.61 15.59
CA GLY A 31 30.48 32.41 14.45
C GLY A 31 29.24 33.08 13.83
N SER A 32 29.11 34.38 14.09
CA SER A 32 28.08 35.27 13.56
C SER A 32 28.02 35.28 12.03
N VAL A 33 26.91 34.89 11.41
CA VAL A 33 26.37 35.46 10.15
C VAL A 33 24.86 35.19 10.13
N GLY A 34 24.06 36.21 9.82
CA GLY A 34 22.60 36.20 9.90
C GLY A 34 21.94 35.10 9.10
N THR A 35 20.87 34.53 9.68
CA THR A 35 19.97 33.62 9.00
C THR A 35 18.59 34.25 8.99
N MET A 36 18.14 34.62 7.79
CA MET A 36 16.74 34.87 7.49
C MET A 36 15.91 33.74 8.11
N VAL A 37 14.96 34.12 8.98
CA VAL A 37 13.87 33.22 9.37
C VAL A 37 13.05 33.00 8.10
N GLY A 38 13.41 31.97 7.34
CA GLY A 38 12.58 31.46 6.26
C GLY A 38 11.28 31.01 6.90
N SER A 39 10.20 31.73 6.63
CA SER A 39 8.85 31.27 6.93
C SER A 39 8.68 29.95 6.20
N ALA A 40 8.70 28.83 6.93
CA ALA A 40 8.29 27.56 6.37
C ALA A 40 6.82 27.73 5.97
N GLN A 41 6.57 27.94 4.67
CA GLN A 41 5.23 27.77 4.13
C GLN A 41 4.95 26.28 4.27
N THR A 42 4.08 25.91 5.21
CA THR A 42 3.53 24.57 5.28
C THR A 42 2.75 24.38 3.99
N GLU A 43 3.23 23.50 3.11
CA GLU A 43 2.48 23.11 1.93
C GLU A 43 1.12 22.53 2.38
N PRO A 44 0.05 22.76 1.61
CA PRO A 44 -1.25 22.16 1.93
C PRO A 44 -1.10 20.62 1.97
N PRO A 45 -1.83 19.93 2.87
CA PRO A 45 -1.75 18.48 2.97
C PRO A 45 -2.12 17.83 1.64
N THR A 46 -1.36 16.82 1.25
CA THR A 46 -1.67 16.02 0.07
C THR A 46 -2.81 15.05 0.37
N ILE A 47 -3.44 14.49 -0.66
CA ILE A 47 -4.45 13.43 -0.48
C ILE A 47 -3.89 12.22 0.29
N ALA A 48 -2.61 11.89 0.11
CA ALA A 48 -1.96 10.83 0.86
C ALA A 48 -1.82 11.17 2.36
N ASP A 49 -1.56 12.44 2.70
CA ASP A 49 -1.50 12.89 4.09
C ASP A 49 -2.88 12.84 4.76
N THR A 50 -3.92 13.28 4.05
CA THR A 50 -5.32 13.24 4.51
C THR A 50 -5.75 11.80 4.74
N LEU A 51 -5.57 10.92 3.75
CA LEU A 51 -5.91 9.49 3.89
C LEU A 51 -5.10 8.82 5.00
N MET A 52 -3.80 9.12 5.13
CA MET A 52 -3.00 8.57 6.23
C MET A 52 -3.57 8.96 7.59
N TYR A 53 -3.98 10.22 7.75
CA TYR A 53 -4.58 10.70 8.99
C TYR A 53 -5.88 9.94 9.31
N GLU A 54 -6.84 9.94 8.38
CA GLU A 54 -8.14 9.31 8.58
C GLU A 54 -8.04 7.79 8.82
N LEU A 55 -7.23 7.11 8.01
CA LEU A 55 -7.01 5.68 8.13
C LEU A 55 -6.26 5.32 9.41
N SER A 56 -5.41 6.21 9.95
CA SER A 56 -4.71 5.96 11.21
C SER A 56 -5.61 6.05 12.45
N GLU A 57 -6.76 6.72 12.35
CA GLU A 57 -7.76 6.79 13.41
C GLU A 57 -8.66 5.53 13.45
N MET A 58 -8.60 4.70 12.40
CA MET A 58 -9.37 3.46 12.32
C MET A 58 -8.77 2.34 13.18
N SER A 59 -9.66 1.55 13.78
CA SER A 59 -9.33 0.22 14.28
C SER A 59 -9.99 -0.79 13.35
N LEU A 60 -9.19 -1.58 12.65
CA LEU A 60 -9.69 -2.60 11.74
C LEU A 60 -10.00 -3.90 12.52
N ASP A 61 -11.21 -4.42 12.35
CA ASP A 61 -11.69 -5.66 12.94
C ASP A 61 -10.91 -6.87 12.39
N SER A 62 -10.36 -6.78 11.17
CA SER A 62 -9.39 -7.75 10.61
C SER A 62 -8.12 -7.90 11.46
N GLY A 63 -7.81 -6.96 12.35
CA GLY A 63 -6.58 -6.93 13.14
C GLY A 63 -5.32 -6.72 12.27
N VAL A 64 -5.50 -6.14 11.08
CA VAL A 64 -4.45 -5.60 10.22
C VAL A 64 -4.16 -4.17 10.65
N ASN A 65 -2.90 -3.75 10.53
CA ASN A 65 -2.50 -2.38 10.81
C ASN A 65 -2.21 -1.65 9.50
N ILE A 66 -2.63 -0.40 9.41
CA ILE A 66 -2.24 0.50 8.32
C ILE A 66 -0.89 1.11 8.68
N VAL A 67 0.13 0.86 7.86
CA VAL A 67 1.53 1.24 8.15
C VAL A 67 2.02 2.40 7.29
N GLY A 68 1.24 2.82 6.30
CA GLY A 68 1.55 3.99 5.50
C GLY A 68 0.57 4.18 4.34
N VAL A 69 0.43 5.42 3.90
CA VAL A 69 -0.23 5.80 2.65
C VAL A 69 0.76 6.67 1.88
N SER A 70 0.88 6.45 0.57
CA SER A 70 1.80 7.22 -0.27
C SER A 70 1.26 7.35 -1.68
N TYR A 71 1.42 8.53 -2.26
CA TYR A 71 1.12 8.76 -3.68
C TYR A 71 2.37 8.57 -4.53
N TYR A 72 2.24 7.84 -5.63
CA TYR A 72 3.30 7.57 -6.59
C TYR A 72 2.92 8.12 -7.97
N GLU A 73 3.47 9.28 -8.31
CA GLU A 73 3.20 9.98 -9.58
C GLU A 73 3.53 9.13 -10.82
N ASN A 74 4.56 8.28 -10.76
CA ASN A 74 5.02 7.50 -11.89
C ASN A 74 4.05 6.39 -12.33
N ILE A 75 3.14 5.99 -11.44
CA ILE A 75 2.09 4.99 -11.70
C ILE A 75 0.68 5.55 -11.46
N ASP A 76 0.57 6.85 -11.18
CA ASP A 76 -0.67 7.55 -10.80
C ASP A 76 -1.51 6.76 -9.79
N ALA A 77 -0.85 6.35 -8.69
CA ALA A 77 -1.47 5.46 -7.71
C ALA A 77 -1.31 5.94 -6.28
N ILE A 78 -2.35 5.74 -5.47
CA ILE A 78 -2.27 5.75 -4.01
C ILE A 78 -1.96 4.33 -3.55
N VAL A 79 -0.87 4.19 -2.80
CA VAL A 79 -0.44 2.91 -2.22
C VAL A 79 -0.75 2.93 -0.73
N ILE A 80 -1.56 1.96 -0.30
CA ILE A 80 -1.91 1.73 1.10
C ILE A 80 -1.14 0.50 1.59
N GLY A 81 -0.31 0.71 2.61
CA GLY A 81 0.52 -0.30 3.24
C GLY A 81 -0.18 -0.95 4.42
N LEU A 82 -0.24 -2.28 4.43
CA LEU A 82 -0.90 -3.12 5.41
C LEU A 82 0.11 -4.04 6.12
N GLU A 83 -0.04 -4.24 7.42
CA GLU A 83 0.77 -5.15 8.23
C GLU A 83 -0.08 -6.03 9.15
N LYS A 84 0.04 -7.35 8.99
CA LYS A 84 -0.55 -8.34 9.90
C LYS A 84 0.56 -9.04 10.67
N ARG A 85 0.68 -8.73 11.96
CA ARG A 85 1.75 -9.27 12.83
C ARG A 85 1.47 -10.66 13.40
N SER A 86 0.20 -10.96 13.63
CA SER A 86 -0.24 -12.17 14.32
C SER A 86 -1.41 -12.79 13.56
N TYR A 87 -1.29 -14.07 13.27
CA TYR A 87 -2.27 -14.91 12.58
C TYR A 87 -2.09 -16.37 13.03
N SER A 88 -3.13 -17.18 12.90
CA SER A 88 -3.12 -18.60 13.30
C SER A 88 -2.53 -19.49 12.21
N ASP A 89 -2.85 -19.15 10.96
CA ASP A 89 -2.54 -19.93 9.76
C ASP A 89 -2.62 -19.00 8.52
N ASN A 90 -2.29 -19.54 7.36
CA ASN A 90 -2.29 -18.78 6.11
C ASN A 90 -3.69 -18.31 5.68
N GLU A 91 -4.74 -19.06 6.03
CA GLU A 91 -6.11 -18.73 5.67
C GLU A 91 -6.58 -17.51 6.47
N HIS A 92 -6.39 -17.51 7.79
CA HIS A 92 -6.61 -16.35 8.63
C HIS A 92 -5.79 -15.14 8.17
N LEU A 93 -4.51 -15.31 7.84
CA LEU A 93 -3.69 -14.21 7.32
C LEU A 93 -4.28 -13.61 6.04
N ARG A 94 -4.72 -14.47 5.13
CA ARG A 94 -5.30 -14.08 3.85
C ARG A 94 -6.62 -13.36 4.06
N ASN A 95 -7.56 -13.98 4.77
CA ASN A 95 -8.88 -13.43 5.04
C ASN A 95 -8.77 -12.08 5.77
N SER A 96 -7.88 -11.96 6.75
CA SER A 96 -7.63 -10.66 7.40
C SER A 96 -7.15 -9.58 6.43
N MET A 97 -6.24 -9.91 5.51
CA MET A 97 -5.74 -8.94 4.54
C MET A 97 -6.82 -8.54 3.53
N VAL A 98 -7.61 -9.49 3.05
CA VAL A 98 -8.73 -9.24 2.15
C VAL A 98 -9.77 -8.37 2.84
N HIS A 99 -10.26 -8.80 4.01
CA HIS A 99 -11.27 -8.07 4.77
C HIS A 99 -10.87 -6.63 5.08
N SER A 100 -9.58 -6.40 5.40
CA SER A 100 -9.08 -5.05 5.65
C SER A 100 -9.26 -4.08 4.48
N ILE A 101 -9.30 -4.58 3.24
CA ILE A 101 -9.60 -3.73 2.06
C ILE A 101 -11.04 -3.24 2.15
N PHE A 102 -11.98 -4.13 2.41
CA PHE A 102 -13.41 -3.79 2.52
C PHE A 102 -13.68 -2.82 3.66
N GLU A 103 -12.94 -2.93 4.77
CA GLU A 103 -12.99 -1.96 5.86
C GLU A 103 -12.46 -0.57 5.45
N ILE A 104 -11.42 -0.52 4.62
CA ILE A 104 -10.74 0.72 4.20
C ILE A 104 -11.48 1.45 3.07
N MET A 105 -12.04 0.72 2.09
CA MET A 105 -12.62 1.29 0.88
C MET A 105 -13.69 2.37 1.13
N PRO A 106 -14.59 2.26 2.12
CA PRO A 106 -15.55 3.32 2.43
C PRO A 106 -14.91 4.69 2.67
N ILE A 107 -13.80 4.76 3.41
CA ILE A 107 -13.08 6.02 3.65
C ILE A 107 -12.43 6.52 2.36
N VAL A 108 -11.84 5.60 1.58
CA VAL A 108 -11.20 5.96 0.31
C VAL A 108 -12.21 6.59 -0.66
N PHE A 109 -13.48 6.15 -0.65
CA PHE A 109 -14.52 6.69 -1.52
C PHE A 109 -15.00 8.09 -1.16
N ASP A 110 -14.81 8.54 0.08
CA ASP A 110 -15.14 9.91 0.47
C ASP A 110 -14.26 10.95 -0.26
N HIS A 111 -13.17 10.52 -0.91
CA HIS A 111 -12.21 11.37 -1.67
C HIS A 111 -12.29 11.16 -3.19
N THR A 112 -13.51 11.01 -3.71
CA THR A 112 -13.76 10.73 -5.13
C THR A 112 -13.16 11.79 -6.08
N GLU A 113 -13.23 13.07 -5.73
CA GLU A 113 -12.75 14.15 -6.61
C GLU A 113 -11.23 14.11 -6.80
N GLU A 114 -10.49 13.74 -5.74
CA GLU A 114 -9.03 13.66 -5.73
C GLU A 114 -8.49 12.36 -6.32
N LEU A 115 -9.27 11.28 -6.25
CA LEU A 115 -8.85 9.93 -6.61
C LEU A 115 -9.39 9.43 -7.95
N SER A 116 -10.34 10.13 -8.57
CA SER A 116 -10.85 9.75 -9.89
C SER A 116 -9.72 9.70 -10.94
N GLY A 117 -9.77 8.66 -11.78
CA GLY A 117 -8.72 8.34 -12.76
C GLY A 117 -7.41 7.79 -12.18
N LYS A 118 -7.30 7.61 -10.86
CA LYS A 118 -6.11 7.03 -10.20
C LYS A 118 -6.28 5.55 -9.90
N LYS A 119 -5.16 4.89 -9.63
CA LYS A 119 -5.13 3.51 -9.10
C LYS A 119 -5.08 3.50 -7.58
N ILE A 120 -5.81 2.57 -6.97
CA ILE A 120 -5.65 2.21 -5.56
C ILE A 120 -4.87 0.92 -5.51
N VAL A 121 -3.74 0.93 -4.81
CA VAL A 121 -2.85 -0.21 -4.66
C VAL A 121 -2.76 -0.57 -3.18
N PHE A 122 -3.09 -1.81 -2.84
CA PHE A 122 -2.86 -2.33 -1.51
C PHE A 122 -1.60 -3.18 -1.49
N THR A 123 -0.76 -3.03 -0.47
CA THR A 123 0.40 -3.89 -0.23
C THR A 123 0.37 -4.45 1.17
N GLY A 124 0.40 -5.76 1.29
CA GLY A 124 0.38 -6.43 2.60
C GLY A 124 1.74 -7.02 2.95
N SER A 125 2.11 -6.86 4.22
CA SER A 125 3.33 -7.41 4.80
C SER A 125 3.02 -8.20 6.08
N SER A 126 3.87 -9.17 6.36
CA SER A 126 3.80 -9.94 7.60
C SER A 126 5.17 -10.42 8.06
N ILE A 127 5.25 -10.85 9.31
CA ILE A 127 6.47 -11.36 9.93
C ILE A 127 6.63 -12.84 9.54
N SER A 128 7.76 -13.16 8.91
CA SER A 128 8.22 -14.53 8.74
C SER A 128 9.36 -14.82 9.71
N LEU A 129 9.33 -16.02 10.29
CA LEU A 129 10.47 -16.58 11.02
C LEU A 129 11.33 -17.39 10.05
N ASN A 130 12.64 -17.18 10.06
CA ASN A 130 13.57 -18.08 9.38
C ASN A 130 13.91 -19.30 10.28
N ALA A 131 14.62 -20.29 9.73
CA ALA A 131 15.01 -21.50 10.45
C ALA A 131 15.89 -21.25 11.70
N ARG A 132 16.45 -20.04 11.84
CA ARG A 132 17.26 -19.60 12.99
C ARG A 132 16.46 -18.76 14.00
N GLY A 133 15.15 -18.62 13.81
CA GLY A 133 14.27 -17.83 14.68
C GLY A 133 14.37 -16.31 14.47
N THR A 134 15.09 -15.83 13.44
CA THR A 134 15.11 -14.40 13.11
C THR A 134 13.78 -14.01 12.47
N ARG A 135 13.19 -12.92 12.98
CA ARG A 135 11.99 -12.29 12.41
C ARG A 135 12.39 -11.37 11.27
N THR A 136 11.75 -11.54 10.12
CA THR A 136 11.92 -10.67 8.96
C THR A 136 10.56 -10.28 8.43
N MET A 137 10.35 -8.98 8.21
CA MET A 137 9.15 -8.49 7.55
C MET A 137 9.24 -8.81 6.06
N MET A 138 8.17 -9.36 5.51
CA MET A 138 8.10 -9.80 4.12
C MET A 138 6.81 -9.31 3.50
N LYS A 139 6.90 -8.83 2.26
CA LYS A 139 5.72 -8.54 1.44
C LYS A 139 5.04 -9.86 1.08
N ILE A 140 3.76 -9.99 1.42
CA ILE A 140 2.97 -11.21 1.23
C ILE A 140 1.82 -11.04 0.26
N PHE A 141 1.43 -9.79 0.00
CA PHE A 141 0.21 -9.46 -0.73
C PHE A 141 0.41 -8.17 -1.52
N HIS A 142 -0.19 -8.11 -2.70
CA HIS A 142 -0.33 -6.89 -3.48
C HIS A 142 -1.54 -7.01 -4.39
N THR A 143 -2.37 -5.98 -4.40
CA THR A 143 -3.49 -5.89 -5.34
C THR A 143 -3.69 -4.46 -5.84
N GLU A 144 -4.36 -4.32 -6.98
CA GLU A 144 -4.59 -3.05 -7.67
C GLU A 144 -5.98 -2.99 -8.29
N ILE A 145 -6.65 -1.84 -8.13
CA ILE A 145 -7.92 -1.53 -8.78
C ILE A 145 -7.93 -0.06 -9.22
N GLU A 146 -8.50 0.22 -10.39
CA GLU A 146 -8.78 1.61 -10.80
C GLU A 146 -9.88 2.19 -9.90
N PHE A 147 -9.69 3.41 -9.40
CA PHE A 147 -10.65 4.05 -8.51
C PHE A 147 -12.05 4.12 -9.13
N ASP A 148 -12.13 4.51 -10.40
CA ASP A 148 -13.41 4.65 -11.09
C ASP A 148 -14.15 3.29 -11.21
N LEU A 149 -13.43 2.18 -11.40
CA LEU A 149 -14.01 0.84 -11.37
C LEU A 149 -14.47 0.46 -9.96
N ALA A 150 -13.66 0.78 -8.93
CA ALA A 150 -13.98 0.49 -7.54
C ALA A 150 -15.30 1.14 -7.11
N THR A 151 -15.64 2.32 -7.64
CA THR A 151 -16.93 2.99 -7.34
C THR A 151 -18.16 2.29 -7.91
N LEU A 152 -18.00 1.33 -8.83
CA LEU A 152 -19.09 0.59 -9.46
C LEU A 152 -19.45 -0.70 -8.72
N ILE A 153 -18.63 -1.10 -7.76
CA ILE A 153 -18.80 -2.32 -6.97
C ILE A 153 -19.69 -2.01 -5.76
N ASP A 154 -20.66 -2.88 -5.47
CA ASP A 154 -21.40 -2.81 -4.21
C ASP A 154 -20.63 -3.54 -3.11
N TRP A 155 -19.72 -2.82 -2.46
CA TRP A 155 -18.85 -3.38 -1.41
C TRP A 155 -19.63 -3.95 -0.22
N ASN A 156 -20.90 -3.58 -0.04
CA ASN A 156 -21.73 -4.11 1.04
C ASN A 156 -22.36 -5.47 0.72
N ASP A 157 -22.38 -5.89 -0.55
CA ASP A 157 -22.92 -7.18 -0.97
C ASP A 157 -21.97 -8.35 -0.65
N PHE A 158 -20.69 -8.06 -0.36
CA PHE A 158 -19.67 -9.06 -0.01
C PHE A 158 -19.61 -9.22 1.50
N THR A 159 -20.40 -10.16 2.04
CA THR A 159 -20.61 -10.28 3.49
C THR A 159 -19.79 -11.37 4.17
N ASP A 160 -19.08 -12.19 3.39
CA ASP A 160 -18.18 -13.22 3.90
C ASP A 160 -16.87 -13.30 3.12
N ASN A 161 -15.91 -14.06 3.65
CA ASN A 161 -14.56 -14.15 3.08
C ASN A 161 -14.53 -14.77 1.67
N GLU A 162 -15.48 -15.64 1.32
CA GLU A 162 -15.50 -16.31 0.02
C GLU A 162 -15.96 -15.32 -1.06
N ASP A 163 -17.01 -14.55 -0.77
CA ASP A 163 -17.50 -13.46 -1.61
C ASP A 163 -16.39 -12.40 -1.82
N GLU A 164 -15.76 -11.95 -0.73
CA GLU A 164 -14.70 -10.94 -0.78
C GLU A 164 -13.49 -11.40 -1.61
N GLU A 165 -13.13 -12.68 -1.50
CA GLU A 165 -12.04 -13.30 -2.25
C GLU A 165 -12.37 -13.45 -3.74
N GLN A 166 -13.61 -13.77 -4.06
CA GLN A 166 -14.09 -13.82 -5.42
C GLN A 166 -14.00 -12.43 -6.07
N LEU A 167 -14.44 -11.38 -5.38
CA LEU A 167 -14.33 -10.00 -5.87
C LEU A 167 -12.89 -9.62 -6.24
N LEU A 168 -11.92 -9.96 -5.37
CA LEU A 168 -10.51 -9.73 -5.66
C LEU A 168 -10.09 -10.36 -6.99
N THR A 169 -10.62 -11.53 -7.32
CA THR A 169 -10.25 -12.25 -8.54
C THR A 169 -10.95 -11.69 -9.78
N GLU A 170 -12.15 -11.14 -9.61
CA GLU A 170 -13.00 -10.69 -10.72
C GLU A 170 -12.77 -9.22 -11.11
N GLU A 171 -12.58 -8.34 -10.13
CA GLU A 171 -12.62 -6.88 -10.34
C GLU A 171 -11.27 -6.18 -10.19
N PHE A 172 -10.29 -6.81 -9.54
CA PHE A 172 -8.95 -6.22 -9.42
C PHE A 172 -8.10 -6.55 -10.65
N GLU A 173 -7.35 -5.56 -11.13
CA GLU A 173 -6.50 -5.71 -12.32
C GLU A 173 -5.38 -6.74 -12.10
N TYR A 174 -4.91 -6.83 -10.87
CA TYR A 174 -3.81 -7.71 -10.49
C TYR A 174 -3.92 -8.08 -9.03
N VAL A 175 -3.88 -9.39 -8.73
CA VAL A 175 -3.76 -9.92 -7.36
C VAL A 175 -2.55 -10.83 -7.28
N TRP A 176 -1.65 -10.55 -6.34
CA TRP A 176 -0.48 -11.37 -6.07
C TRP A 176 -0.36 -11.74 -4.60
N TRP A 177 -0.12 -13.02 -4.38
CA TRP A 177 0.21 -13.60 -3.09
C TRP A 177 1.61 -14.18 -3.12
N HIS A 178 2.37 -13.98 -2.05
CA HIS A 178 3.66 -14.63 -1.89
C HIS A 178 3.48 -16.14 -1.80
N THR A 179 4.33 -16.93 -2.44
CA THR A 179 4.25 -18.42 -2.55
C THR A 179 4.16 -19.21 -1.24
N ARG A 180 4.39 -18.54 -0.11
CA ARG A 180 4.27 -19.13 1.24
C ARG A 180 2.87 -19.01 1.80
N VAL A 181 2.13 -18.00 1.37
CA VAL A 181 0.68 -17.91 1.51
C VAL A 181 0.12 -18.77 0.39
N LYS A 182 -0.28 -20.00 0.72
CA LYS A 182 -0.88 -20.89 -0.28
C LYS A 182 -2.18 -20.25 -0.75
N SER A 183 -2.39 -20.17 -2.07
CA SER A 183 -3.75 -20.08 -2.59
C SER A 183 -4.46 -21.37 -2.20
N SER A 184 -5.65 -21.25 -1.63
CA SER A 184 -6.59 -22.35 -1.45
C SER A 184 -6.77 -23.17 -2.71
#